data_AF-A0A356L3C1-F1
#
_entry.id   AF-A0A356L3C1-F1
#
_cell.length_a   1.000
_cell.length_b   1.000
_cell.length_c   1.000
_cell.angle_alpha   90.00
_cell.angle_beta   90.00
_cell.angle_gamma   90.00
#
_symmetry.space_group_name_H-M   'P 1'
#
loop_
_entity.id
_entity.type
_entity.pdbx_description
1 polymer ?
#
loop_
_entity_poly.entity_id
_entity_poly.type
_entity_poly.pdbx_seq_one_letter_code
_entity_poly.pdbx_strand_id
1 'polypeptide(L)'
;MTVLTTAAADPVTMFLSQHGIQLILCVLVIYCAAKLLIFHDPDFIRPKEWGKIKEENLRPYTNEMGILVLMFGVCILVMEVVSQYDGLMGLLFMILSIAVVFYRFKKIEDKYGNLDHHQKVED
;
A
#
# COMPACT_ATOMS: atom_id res chain seq x y z
N MET A 1 31.33 -28.46 11.29
CA MET A 1 30.84 -28.78 12.65
C MET A 1 31.17 -27.60 13.56
N THR A 2 30.28 -26.62 13.64
CA THR A 2 30.27 -25.65 14.75
C THR A 2 28.81 -25.36 15.04
N VAL A 3 28.30 -26.14 15.99
CA VAL A 3 27.01 -25.97 16.63
C VAL A 3 27.11 -24.69 17.46
N LEU A 4 26.54 -23.59 16.97
CA LEU A 4 26.08 -22.51 17.85
C LEU A 4 24.63 -22.83 18.20
N THR A 5 24.51 -23.76 19.15
CA THR A 5 23.32 -23.95 19.97
C THR A 5 22.86 -22.61 20.52
N THR A 6 21.78 -22.09 19.94
CA THR A 6 20.55 -21.80 20.70
C THR A 6 20.79 -21.36 22.15
N ALA A 7 21.23 -20.11 22.36
CA ALA A 7 20.52 -19.34 23.37
C ALA A 7 19.09 -19.27 22.85
N ALA A 8 18.11 -19.80 23.60
CA ALA A 8 16.72 -19.81 23.19
C ALA A 8 16.38 -18.45 22.59
N ALA A 9 16.23 -18.38 21.26
CA ALA A 9 15.78 -17.16 20.63
C ALA A 9 14.40 -16.96 21.24
N ASP A 10 14.24 -15.92 22.06
CA ASP A 10 12.97 -15.65 22.70
C ASP A 10 11.89 -15.72 21.62
N PRO A 11 10.72 -16.34 21.88
CA PRO A 11 9.68 -16.52 20.87
C PRO A 11 9.30 -15.19 20.19
N VAL A 12 9.48 -14.08 20.92
CA VAL A 12 9.37 -12.71 20.44
C VAL A 12 10.38 -12.40 19.32
N THR A 13 11.65 -12.77 19.47
CA THR A 13 12.72 -12.50 18.51
C THR A 13 12.53 -13.29 17.21
N MET A 14 12.13 -14.57 17.30
CA MET A 14 11.79 -15.36 16.10
C MET A 14 10.59 -14.77 15.36
N PHE A 15 9.54 -14.39 16.08
CA PHE A 15 8.36 -13.75 15.50
C PHE A 15 8.74 -12.42 14.82
N LEU A 16 9.56 -11.60 15.46
CA LEU A 16 10.02 -10.32 14.90
C LEU A 16 10.92 -10.50 13.68
N SER A 17 11.76 -11.54 13.63
CA SER A 17 12.57 -11.82 12.44
C SER A 17 11.75 -12.32 11.25
N GLN A 18 10.69 -13.09 11.48
CA GLN A 18 9.85 -13.63 10.41
C GLN A 18 8.79 -12.64 9.92
N HIS A 19 8.17 -11.87 10.83
CA HIS A 19 7.05 -10.98 10.54
C HIS A 19 7.38 -9.49 10.67
N GLY A 20 8.60 -9.13 11.10
CA GLY A 20 8.97 -7.73 11.35
C GLY A 20 8.83 -6.84 10.12
N ILE A 21 9.18 -7.35 8.94
CA ILE A 21 9.00 -6.61 7.68
C ILE A 21 7.51 -6.32 7.44
N GLN A 22 6.64 -7.30 7.68
CA GLN A 22 5.21 -7.09 7.47
C GLN A 22 4.62 -6.12 8.49
N LEU A 23 5.03 -6.21 9.76
CA LEU A 23 4.60 -5.27 10.79
C LEU A 23 4.99 -3.84 10.44
N ILE A 24 6.23 -3.63 9.98
CA ILE A 24 6.70 -2.31 9.53
C ILE A 24 5.86 -1.83 8.34
N LEU A 25 5.63 -2.70 7.35
CA LEU A 25 4.81 -2.38 6.19
C LEU A 25 3.38 -2.00 6.58
N CYS A 26 2.78 -2.73 7.52
CA CYS A 26 1.44 -2.45 8.03
C CYS A 26 1.37 -1.08 8.72
N VAL A 27 2.33 -0.78 9.60
CA VAL A 27 2.43 0.54 10.26
C VAL A 27 2.62 1.65 9.22
N LEU A 28 3.46 1.41 8.20
CA LEU A 28 3.70 2.37 7.13
C LEU A 28 2.42 2.62 6.32
N VAL A 29 1.68 1.58 5.93
CA VAL A 29 0.41 1.69 5.22
C VAL A 29 -0.63 2.45 6.03
N ILE A 30 -0.74 2.17 7.33
CA ILE A 30 -1.65 2.90 8.24
C ILE A 30 -1.22 4.37 8.35
N TYR A 31 0.08 4.63 8.49
CA TYR A 31 0.62 5.99 8.53
C TYR A 31 0.29 6.76 7.24
N CYS A 32 0.49 6.14 6.07
CA CYS A 32 0.13 6.71 4.78
C CYS A 32 -1.37 7.00 4.71
N ALA A 33 -2.22 6.03 5.03
CA ALA A 33 -3.67 6.20 5.03
C ALA A 33 -4.10 7.33 5.97
N ALA A 34 -3.57 7.38 7.19
CA ALA A 34 -3.85 8.44 8.15
C ALA A 34 -3.38 9.81 7.65
N LYS A 35 -2.20 9.89 7.01
CA LYS A 35 -1.70 11.14 6.43
C LYS A 35 -2.64 11.67 5.33
N LEU A 36 -3.15 10.77 4.49
CA LEU A 36 -4.12 11.15 3.45
C LEU A 36 -5.51 11.48 3.98
N LEU A 37 -6.05 10.68 4.92
CA LEU A 37 -7.40 10.89 5.45
C LEU A 37 -7.49 12.09 6.41
N ILE A 38 -6.46 12.34 7.22
CA ILE A 38 -6.48 13.38 8.25
C ILE A 38 -5.87 14.67 7.71
N PHE A 39 -4.66 14.60 7.16
CA PHE A 39 -3.93 15.78 6.71
C PHE A 39 -4.28 16.18 5.28
N HIS A 40 -5.02 15.34 4.54
CA HIS A 40 -5.40 15.60 3.16
C HIS A 40 -4.20 16.04 2.31
N ASP A 41 -3.05 15.39 2.51
CA ASP A 41 -1.78 15.74 1.89
C ASP A 41 -1.53 14.81 0.68
N PRO A 42 -1.96 15.20 -0.54
CA PRO A 42 -1.82 14.35 -1.73
C PRO A 42 -0.36 14.22 -2.18
N ASP A 43 0.54 15.12 -1.76
CA ASP A 43 1.97 15.14 -2.13
C ASP A 43 2.70 13.88 -1.64
N PHE A 44 2.11 13.15 -0.68
CA PHE A 44 2.66 11.90 -0.18
C PHE A 44 2.51 10.71 -1.14
N ILE A 45 1.44 10.68 -1.93
CA ILE A 45 1.16 9.60 -2.90
C ILE A 45 1.40 10.06 -4.33
N ARG A 46 1.23 11.35 -4.60
CA ARG A 46 1.39 11.92 -5.93
C ARG A 46 2.87 12.29 -6.15
N PRO A 47 3.52 11.85 -7.24
CA PRO A 47 4.83 12.39 -7.59
C PRO A 47 4.71 13.90 -7.77
N LYS A 48 5.72 14.65 -7.31
CA LYS A 48 5.76 16.12 -7.36
C LYS A 48 5.62 16.70 -8.79
N GLU A 49 5.86 15.86 -9.79
CA GLU A 49 5.73 16.18 -11.22
C GLU A 49 4.27 16.15 -11.71
N TRP A 50 3.34 15.55 -10.96
CA TRP A 50 1.94 15.56 -11.30
C TRP A 50 1.28 16.87 -10.84
N GLY A 51 0.65 17.58 -11.78
CA GLY A 51 0.05 18.89 -11.54
C GLY A 51 -0.87 18.97 -10.31
N LYS A 52 -1.04 20.19 -9.79
CA LYS A 52 -1.85 20.42 -8.58
C LYS A 52 -3.30 19.96 -8.79
N ILE A 53 -3.82 19.19 -7.84
CA ILE A 53 -5.24 18.85 -7.78
C ILE A 53 -6.00 20.14 -7.41
N LYS A 54 -7.12 20.40 -8.09
CA LYS A 54 -7.99 21.53 -7.74
C LYS A 54 -8.42 21.41 -6.28
N GLU A 55 -8.39 22.50 -5.51
CA GLU A 55 -8.70 22.47 -4.07
C GLU A 55 -10.09 21.87 -3.77
N GLU A 56 -11.05 22.04 -4.68
CA GLU A 56 -12.39 21.43 -4.62
C GLU A 56 -12.38 19.89 -4.65
N ASN A 57 -11.42 19.29 -5.36
CA ASN A 57 -11.31 17.84 -5.57
C ASN A 57 -10.26 17.20 -4.66
N LEU A 58 -9.47 18.00 -3.93
CA LEU A 58 -8.38 17.52 -3.09
C LEU A 58 -8.88 16.69 -1.91
N ARG A 59 -9.97 17.12 -1.27
CA ARG A 59 -10.62 16.37 -0.18
C ARG A 59 -11.18 15.01 -0.61
N PRO A 60 -12.05 14.91 -1.64
CA PRO A 60 -12.58 13.62 -2.06
C PRO A 60 -11.49 12.72 -2.65
N TYR A 61 -10.49 13.27 -3.35
CA TYR A 61 -9.35 12.50 -3.85
C TYR A 61 -8.53 11.86 -2.72
N THR A 62 -8.12 12.65 -1.72
CA THR A 62 -7.29 12.15 -0.61
C THR A 62 -8.05 11.15 0.26
N ASN A 63 -9.36 11.32 0.41
CA ASN A 63 -10.20 10.37 1.13
C ASN A 63 -10.37 9.05 0.36
N GLU A 64 -10.69 9.09 -0.93
CA GLU A 64 -10.80 7.88 -1.77
C GLU A 64 -9.45 7.15 -1.90
N MET A 65 -8.34 7.87 -2.07
CA MET A 65 -6.98 7.31 -2.07
C MET A 65 -6.60 6.74 -0.70
N GLY A 66 -6.90 7.44 0.39
CA GLY A 66 -6.64 6.99 1.75
C GLY A 66 -7.38 5.68 2.07
N ILE A 67 -8.66 5.59 1.70
CA ILE A 67 -9.46 4.36 1.83
C ILE A 67 -8.89 3.24 0.96
N LEU A 68 -8.42 3.54 -0.26
CA LEU A 68 -7.80 2.55 -1.14
C LEU A 68 -6.53 1.96 -0.53
N VAL A 69 -5.66 2.81 0.04
CA VAL A 69 -4.43 2.39 0.73
C VAL A 69 -4.75 1.56 1.97
N LEU A 70 -5.78 1.94 2.72
CA LEU A 70 -6.22 1.19 3.90
C LEU A 70 -6.75 -0.20 3.50
N MET A 71 -7.56 -0.28 2.45
CA MET A 71 -8.01 -1.57 1.87
C MET A 71 -6.85 -2.42 1.38
N PHE A 72 -5.84 -1.82 0.74
CA PHE A 72 -4.64 -2.55 0.34
C PHE A 72 -3.87 -3.12 1.53
N GLY A 73 -3.74 -2.37 2.62
CA GLY A 73 -3.18 -2.87 3.87
C GLY A 73 -3.92 -4.09 4.43
N VAL A 74 -5.25 -4.06 4.38
CA VAL A 74 -6.08 -5.23 4.78
C VAL A 74 -5.83 -6.42 3.84
N CYS A 75 -5.75 -6.19 2.52
CA CYS A 75 -5.45 -7.25 1.56
C CYS A 75 -4.09 -7.91 1.82
N ILE A 76 -3.06 -7.12 2.17
CA ILE A 76 -1.72 -7.64 2.51
C ILE A 76 -1.79 -8.56 3.75
N LEU A 77 -2.53 -8.16 4.78
CA LEU A 77 -2.71 -8.99 5.98
C LEU A 77 -3.45 -10.30 5.67
N VAL A 78 -4.52 -10.22 4.88
CA VAL A 78 -5.27 -11.40 4.44
C VAL A 78 -4.38 -12.33 3.61
N MET A 79 -3.57 -11.76 2.70
CA MET A 79 -2.64 -12.52 1.89
C MET A 79 -1.61 -13.28 2.74
N GLU A 80 -1.11 -12.67 3.81
CA GLU A 80 -0.15 -13.34 4.70
C GLU A 80 -0.78 -14.54 5.38
N VAL A 81 -2.01 -14.41 5.88
CA VAL A 81 -2.76 -15.54 6.46
C VAL A 81 -2.97 -16.63 5.41
N VAL A 82 -3.38 -16.28 4.19
CA VAL A 82 -3.61 -17.24 3.10
C VAL A 82 -2.31 -17.95 2.70
N SER A 83 -1.20 -17.23 2.66
CA SER A 83 0.12 -17.78 2.28
C SER A 83 0.65 -18.82 3.26
N GLN A 84 0.14 -18.85 4.51
CA GLN A 84 0.47 -19.91 5.47
C GLN A 84 -0.18 -21.26 5.12
N TYR A 85 -1.27 -21.26 4.35
CA TYR A 85 -1.94 -22.49 3.92
C TYR A 85 -1.44 -22.96 2.55
N ASP A 86 -1.40 -22.04 1.57
CA ASP A 86 -0.99 -22.33 0.20
C ASP A 86 -0.30 -21.10 -0.41
N GLY A 87 1.02 -21.19 -0.62
CA GLY A 87 1.81 -20.10 -1.17
C GLY A 87 1.48 -19.74 -2.62
N LEU A 88 0.95 -20.68 -3.41
CA LEU A 88 0.57 -20.45 -4.80
C LEU A 88 -0.75 -19.67 -4.87
N MET A 89 -1.71 -20.01 -4.00
CA MET A 89 -2.93 -19.21 -3.82
C MET A 89 -2.64 -17.81 -3.30
N GLY A 90 -1.70 -17.68 -2.35
CA GLY A 90 -1.21 -16.37 -1.88
C GLY A 90 -0.64 -15.52 -3.02
N LEU A 91 0.20 -16.10 -3.89
CA LEU A 91 0.76 -15.41 -5.04
C LEU A 91 -0.32 -14.94 -6.04
N LEU A 92 -1.29 -15.79 -6.38
CA LEU A 92 -2.40 -15.42 -7.27
C LEU A 92 -3.24 -14.28 -6.68
N PHE A 93 -3.51 -14.34 -5.37
CA PHE A 93 -4.24 -13.31 -4.66
C PHE A 93 -3.49 -11.97 -4.62
N MET A 94 -2.15 -12.01 -4.52
CA MET A 94 -1.30 -10.82 -4.60
C MET A 94 -1.45 -10.10 -5.93
N ILE A 95 -1.30 -10.85 -7.04
CA ILE A 95 -1.37 -10.30 -8.40
C ILE A 95 -2.74 -9.67 -8.63
N LEU A 96 -3.81 -10.37 -8.21
CA LEU A 96 -5.18 -9.87 -8.34
C LEU A 96 -5.42 -8.62 -7.48
N SER A 97 -4.91 -8.60 -6.25
CA SER A 97 -5.03 -7.44 -5.35
C SER A 97 -4.31 -6.22 -5.92
N ILE A 98 -3.09 -6.38 -6.43
CA ILE A 98 -2.33 -5.30 -7.07
C ILE A 98 -3.08 -4.77 -8.28
N ALA A 99 -3.60 -5.66 -9.14
CA ALA A 99 -4.36 -5.27 -10.33
C ALA A 99 -5.62 -4.45 -9.98
N VAL A 100 -6.38 -4.86 -8.96
CA VAL A 100 -7.57 -4.14 -8.49
C VAL A 100 -7.20 -2.78 -7.91
N VAL A 101 -6.14 -2.70 -7.10
CA VAL A 101 -5.68 -1.43 -6.54
C VAL A 101 -5.22 -0.48 -7.65
N PHE A 102 -4.46 -0.96 -8.63
CA PHE A 102 -4.03 -0.16 -9.78
C PHE A 102 -5.23 0.36 -10.59
N TYR A 103 -6.21 -0.50 -10.86
CA TYR A 103 -7.42 -0.10 -11.58
C TYR A 103 -8.21 0.98 -10.82
N ARG A 104 -8.38 0.81 -9.51
CA ARG A 104 -9.07 1.78 -8.66
C ARG A 104 -8.29 3.09 -8.55
N PHE A 105 -6.97 3.02 -8.41
CA PHE A 105 -6.07 4.16 -8.38
C PHE A 105 -6.22 4.99 -9.66
N LYS A 106 -6.10 4.34 -10.83
CA LYS A 106 -6.28 4.99 -12.13
C LYS A 106 -7.66 5.64 -12.26
N LYS A 107 -8.72 4.97 -11.80
CA LYS A 107 -10.07 5.52 -11.82
C LYS A 107 -10.24 6.76 -10.93
N ILE A 108 -9.59 6.80 -9.77
CA ILE A 108 -9.60 7.97 -8.87
C ILE A 108 -8.81 9.12 -9.50
N GLU A 109 -7.68 8.80 -10.14
CA GLU A 109 -6.89 9.78 -10.89
C GLU A 109 -7.63 10.35 -12.10
N ASP A 110 -8.30 9.53 -12.90
CA ASP A 110 -9.09 10.01 -14.04
C ASP A 110 -10.25 10.91 -13.58
N LYS A 111 -10.78 10.66 -12.38
CA LYS A 111 -11.94 11.40 -11.83
C LYS A 111 -11.55 12.74 -11.20
N TYR A 112 -10.41 12.81 -10.51
CA TYR A 112 -10.02 13.98 -9.71
C TYR A 112 -8.64 14.54 -10.06
N GLY A 113 -7.80 13.76 -10.72
CA GLY A 113 -6.51 14.20 -11.24
C GLY A 113 -6.71 15.18 -12.38
N ASN A 114 -5.96 16.27 -12.36
CA ASN A 114 -5.98 17.23 -13.46
C ASN A 114 -5.34 16.56 -14.70
N LEU A 115 -6.16 16.27 -15.71
CA LEU A 115 -5.83 15.57 -16.96
C LEU A 115 -4.88 16.34 -17.92
N ASP A 116 -4.06 17.28 -17.44
CA ASP A 116 -3.15 18.04 -18.33
C ASP A 116 -1.91 17.24 -18.77
N HIS A 117 -1.76 15.99 -18.32
CA HIS A 117 -0.61 15.14 -18.66
C HIS A 117 -0.92 13.98 -19.61
N HIS A 118 -2.16 13.81 -20.07
CA HIS A 118 -2.45 12.84 -21.14
C HIS A 118 -1.95 13.29 -22.52
N GLN A 119 -1.29 14.46 -22.63
CA GLN A 119 -0.84 15.04 -23.89
C GLN A 119 0.69 15.13 -24.05
N LYS A 120 1.50 14.46 -23.21
CA LYS A 120 2.98 14.53 -23.32
C LYS A 120 3.70 13.19 -23.27
N VAL A 121 3.05 12.11 -23.72
CA VAL A 121 3.71 10.84 -24.05
C VAL A 121 3.34 10.42 -25.47
N GLU A 122 3.22 11.39 -26.38
CA GLU A 122 3.16 11.19 -27.84
C GLU A 122 3.86 12.39 -28.49
N ASP A 123 5.17 12.49 -28.33
CA ASP A 123 6.09 13.24 -29.22
C ASP A 123 7.50 12.64 -29.10
#